data_AF-A0A7C5FGG2-F1
#
_entry.id   AF-A0A7C5FGG2-F1
#
_cell.length_a   1.000
_cell.length_b   1.000
_cell.length_c   1.000
_cell.angle_alpha   90.00
_cell.angle_beta   90.00
_cell.angle_gamma   90.00
#
_symmetry.space_group_name_H-M   'P 1'
#
loop_
_entity.id
_entity.type
_entity.pdbx_description
1 polymer ?
#
loop_
_entity_poly.entity_id
_entity_poly.type
_entity_poly.pdbx_seq_one_letter_code
_entity_poly.pdbx_strand_id
1 'polypeptide(L)'
;DFKGTKSSLEIPAKVNSKFGKTPGKVVYRYDENKRILFREEKDFSKLYTGSDGLKRILLDNVKDIEFKYYYYDKKKLEYVWEDETKEEIPLAVKLKIKIDDKDFYRFVNIPISNG
;
A
#
# COMPACT_ATOMS: atom_id res chain seq x y z
N ASP A 1 -1.92 -1.81 -11.31
CA ASP A 1 -2.73 -2.70 -10.45
C ASP A 1 -2.62 -2.26 -9.02
N PHE A 2 -3.71 -2.38 -8.27
CA PHE A 2 -3.73 -2.25 -6.82
C PHE A 2 -3.48 -3.64 -6.24
N LYS A 3 -2.36 -3.85 -5.53
CA LYS A 3 -1.97 -5.16 -5.01
C LYS A 3 -1.46 -5.03 -3.59
N GLY A 4 -1.79 -5.97 -2.72
CA GLY A 4 -1.38 -5.90 -1.34
C GLY A 4 -1.52 -7.20 -0.59
N THR A 5 -0.64 -7.36 0.39
CA THR A 5 -0.59 -8.44 1.38
C THR A 5 -0.62 -7.81 2.78
N LYS A 6 -0.51 -8.61 3.85
CA LYS A 6 -0.41 -8.08 5.22
C LYS A 6 0.76 -7.11 5.44
N SER A 7 1.87 -7.28 4.73
CA SER A 7 3.12 -6.53 4.96
C SER A 7 3.54 -5.62 3.81
N SER A 8 2.77 -5.59 2.73
CA SER A 8 3.08 -4.79 1.55
C SER A 8 1.85 -4.26 0.84
N LEU A 9 1.98 -3.09 0.23
CA LEU A 9 0.92 -2.43 -0.53
C LEU A 9 1.51 -1.69 -1.72
N GLU A 10 1.08 -2.05 -2.92
CA GLU A 10 1.41 -1.45 -4.20
C GLU A 10 0.18 -0.78 -4.81
N ILE A 11 0.29 0.51 -5.12
CA ILE A 11 -0.82 1.33 -5.60
C ILE A 11 -0.39 2.11 -6.85
N PRO A 12 -1.22 2.16 -7.91
CA PRO A 12 -0.98 3.09 -9.02
C PRO A 12 -1.16 4.53 -8.54
N ALA A 13 -0.20 5.41 -8.87
CA ALA A 13 -0.23 6.79 -8.41
C ALA A 13 0.47 7.73 -9.39
N LYS A 14 0.26 9.04 -9.22
CA LYS A 14 1.12 10.06 -9.85
C LYS A 14 2.37 10.23 -8.97
N VAL A 15 3.53 9.94 -9.53
CA VAL A 15 4.84 10.01 -8.86
C VAL A 15 5.72 11.08 -9.50
N ASN A 16 6.75 11.52 -8.77
CA ASN A 16 7.68 12.51 -9.31
C ASN A 16 8.64 11.86 -10.31
N SER A 17 8.83 12.50 -11.45
CA SER A 17 9.78 12.13 -12.49
C SER A 17 10.54 13.36 -12.98
N LYS A 18 11.53 13.15 -13.86
CA LYS A 18 12.26 14.25 -14.54
C LYS A 18 11.36 15.16 -15.38
N PHE A 19 10.15 14.71 -15.73
CA PHE A 19 9.16 15.47 -16.51
C PHE A 19 8.00 16.01 -15.64
N GLY A 20 8.17 16.05 -14.31
CA GLY A 20 7.11 16.40 -13.37
C GLY A 20 6.33 15.18 -12.89
N LYS A 21 5.03 15.35 -12.60
CA LYS A 21 4.18 14.26 -12.08
C LYS A 21 3.70 13.36 -13.21
N THR A 22 4.20 12.13 -13.26
CA THR A 22 3.81 11.12 -14.26
C THR A 22 3.09 9.95 -13.61
N PRO A 23 2.27 9.18 -14.37
CA PRO A 23 1.79 7.89 -13.92
C PRO A 23 2.95 6.97 -13.51
N GLY A 24 2.73 6.22 -12.45
CA GLY A 24 3.68 5.26 -11.91
C GLY A 24 3.06 4.46 -10.77
N LYS A 25 3.90 3.99 -9.87
CA LYS A 25 3.51 3.17 -8.73
C LYS A 25 4.20 3.62 -7.46
N VAL A 26 3.47 3.50 -6.36
CA VAL A 26 4.00 3.64 -5.01
C VAL A 26 3.89 2.30 -4.32
N VAL A 27 4.99 1.87 -3.72
CA VAL A 27 5.08 0.61 -2.97
C VAL A 27 5.44 0.92 -1.53
N TYR A 28 4.62 0.44 -0.60
CA TYR A 28 4.92 0.38 0.83
C TYR A 28 5.30 -1.05 1.16
N ARG A 29 6.44 -1.24 1.83
CA ARG A 29 6.91 -2.58 2.24
C ARG A 29 7.58 -2.49 3.59
N TYR A 30 7.25 -3.47 4.42
CA TYR A 30 7.94 -3.70 5.67
C TYR A 30 9.13 -4.63 5.46
N ASP A 31 10.28 -4.22 5.98
CA ASP A 31 11.46 -5.06 6.09
C ASP A 31 11.58 -5.47 7.56
N GLU A 32 11.16 -6.70 7.87
CA GLU A 32 11.14 -7.23 9.24
C GLU A 32 12.54 -7.33 9.84
N ASN A 33 13.54 -7.71 9.04
CA ASN A 33 14.93 -7.83 9.49
C ASN A 33 15.48 -6.48 9.95
N LYS A 34 15.13 -5.40 9.23
CA LYS A 34 15.57 -4.04 9.55
C LYS A 34 14.58 -3.30 10.45
N ARG A 35 13.38 -3.85 10.66
CA ARG A 35 12.29 -3.22 11.43
C ARG A 35 11.92 -1.83 10.91
N ILE A 36 11.90 -1.68 9.58
CA ILE A 36 11.58 -0.42 8.90
C ILE A 36 10.41 -0.57 7.94
N LEU A 37 9.56 0.45 7.90
CA LEU A 37 8.59 0.64 6.80
C LEU A 37 9.20 1.60 5.80
N PHE A 38 9.38 1.14 4.56
CA PHE A 38 9.84 2.00 3.48
C PHE A 38 8.76 2.21 2.43
N ARG A 39 8.90 3.34 1.72
CA ARG A 39 8.10 3.71 0.57
C ARG A 39 9.02 3.87 -0.63
N GLU A 40 8.61 3.30 -1.75
CA GLU A 40 9.33 3.38 -3.02
C GLU A 40 8.40 3.95 -4.10
N GLU A 41 8.87 4.95 -4.83
CA GLU A 41 8.19 5.47 -6.02
C GLU A 41 8.89 5.02 -7.29
N LYS A 42 8.15 4.45 -8.24
CA LYS A 42 8.63 4.12 -9.58
C LYS A 42 7.76 4.80 -10.63
N ASP A 43 8.36 5.63 -11.47
CA ASP A 43 7.71 6.15 -12.67
C ASP A 43 7.66 5.08 -13.78
N PHE A 44 6.92 5.36 -14.85
CA PHE A 44 6.79 4.44 -15.98
C PHE A 44 8.15 4.00 -16.58
N SER A 45 9.11 4.92 -16.68
CA SER A 45 10.43 4.59 -17.25
C SER A 45 11.16 3.56 -16.39
N LYS A 46 11.17 3.76 -15.07
CA LYS A 46 11.80 2.84 -14.11
C LYS A 46 11.08 1.49 -14.03
N LEU A 47 9.75 1.49 -14.17
CA LEU A 47 8.97 0.26 -14.24
C LEU A 47 9.33 -0.55 -15.48
N TYR A 48 9.50 0.11 -16.63
CA TYR A 48 9.86 -0.54 -17.88
C TYR A 48 11.29 -1.10 -17.87
N THR A 49 12.25 -0.35 -17.33
CA THR A 49 13.66 -0.78 -17.26
C THR A 49 13.98 -1.71 -16.09
N GLY A 50 13.00 -1.98 -15.21
CA GLY A 50 13.21 -2.79 -14.00
C GLY A 50 14.13 -2.14 -12.97
N SER A 51 14.38 -0.83 -13.07
CA SER A 51 15.32 -0.13 -12.20
C SER A 51 14.72 0.21 -10.84
N ASP A 52 15.58 0.54 -9.88
CA ASP A 52 15.16 0.95 -8.55
C ASP A 52 14.46 2.32 -8.54
N GLY A 53 13.41 2.38 -7.74
CA GLY A 53 12.63 3.58 -7.50
C GLY A 53 13.34 4.57 -6.57
N LEU A 54 12.70 5.71 -6.35
CA LEU A 54 13.09 6.58 -5.25
C LEU A 54 12.59 5.94 -3.95
N LYS A 55 13.52 5.39 -3.15
CA LYS A 55 13.23 4.74 -1.87
C LYS A 55 13.43 5.70 -0.71
N ARG A 56 12.48 5.71 0.22
CA ARG A 56 12.53 6.50 1.47
C ARG A 56 12.08 5.65 2.64
N ILE A 57 12.82 5.70 3.75
CA ILE A 57 12.36 5.15 5.03
C ILE A 57 11.28 6.09 5.58
N LEU A 58 10.09 5.55 5.86
CA LEU A 58 8.99 6.31 6.45
C LEU A 58 8.99 6.22 7.97
N LEU A 59 9.25 5.03 8.49
CA LEU A 59 9.28 4.74 9.93
C LEU A 59 10.40 3.73 10.20
N ASP A 60 11.01 3.87 11.37
CA ASP A 60 11.94 2.92 11.96
C ASP A 60 11.36 2.32 13.25
N ASN A 61 12.06 1.34 13.82
CA ASN A 61 11.70 0.66 15.07
C ASN A 61 10.30 0.00 15.07
N VAL A 62 9.77 -0.31 13.89
CA VAL A 62 8.49 -0.99 13.72
C VAL A 62 8.65 -2.43 14.20
N LYS A 63 7.79 -2.88 15.11
CA LYS A 63 7.74 -4.29 15.55
C LYS A 63 6.89 -5.13 14.61
N ASP A 64 5.78 -4.58 14.14
CA ASP A 64 4.81 -5.30 13.33
C ASP A 64 3.97 -4.34 12.48
N ILE A 65 3.44 -4.85 11.38
CA ILE A 65 2.54 -4.14 10.48
C ILE A 65 1.54 -5.09 9.85
N GLU A 66 0.30 -4.64 9.78
CA GLU A 66 -0.77 -5.38 9.15
C GLU A 66 -1.63 -4.44 8.29
N PHE A 67 -1.61 -4.68 6.99
CA PHE A 67 -2.60 -4.15 6.07
C PHE A 67 -3.80 -5.10 5.99
N LYS A 68 -5.00 -4.52 6.02
CA LYS A 68 -6.24 -5.21 5.64
C LYS A 68 -7.02 -4.41 4.61
N TYR A 69 -7.80 -5.10 3.79
CA TYR A 69 -8.47 -4.57 2.62
C TYR A 69 -9.99 -4.77 2.74
N TYR A 70 -10.77 -3.69 2.64
CA TYR A 70 -12.20 -3.72 2.86
C TYR A 70 -12.98 -3.92 1.57
N TYR A 71 -13.88 -4.88 1.54
CA TYR A 71 -14.68 -5.25 0.36
C TYR A 71 -16.14 -5.45 0.72
N TYR A 72 -17.01 -5.36 -0.29
CA TYR A 72 -18.39 -5.84 -0.19
C TYR A 72 -18.48 -7.24 -0.82
N ASP A 73 -18.77 -8.25 -0.01
CA ASP A 73 -19.02 -9.62 -0.48
C ASP A 73 -20.46 -9.71 -1.00
N LYS A 74 -20.61 -9.69 -2.33
CA LYS A 74 -21.92 -9.79 -3.01
C LYS A 74 -22.63 -11.13 -2.77
N LYS A 75 -21.92 -12.21 -2.41
CA LYS A 75 -22.54 -13.52 -2.16
C LYS A 75 -23.16 -13.58 -0.77
N LYS A 76 -22.47 -13.01 0.21
CA LYS A 76 -22.91 -12.98 1.61
C LYS A 76 -23.72 -11.72 1.96
N LEU A 77 -23.74 -10.73 1.06
CA LEU A 77 -24.36 -9.42 1.26
C LEU A 77 -23.82 -8.69 2.49
N GLU A 78 -22.52 -8.85 2.77
CA GLU A 78 -21.86 -8.28 3.94
C GLU A 78 -20.54 -7.61 3.55
N TYR A 79 -20.06 -6.71 4.40
CA TYR A 79 -18.74 -6.13 4.23
C TYR A 79 -17.68 -6.89 5.01
N VAL A 80 -16.54 -7.15 4.39
CA VAL A 80 -15.47 -7.98 4.93
C VAL A 80 -14.11 -7.31 4.84
N TRP A 81 -13.25 -7.59 5.83
CA TRP A 81 -11.83 -7.26 5.79
C TRP A 81 -11.03 -8.48 5.36
N GLU A 82 -10.21 -8.31 4.36
CA GLU A 82 -9.37 -9.35 3.78
C GLU A 82 -7.89 -9.06 4.04
N ASP A 83 -7.10 -10.12 4.13
CA ASP A 83 -5.65 -10.03 4.39
C ASP A 83 -4.82 -9.83 3.11
N GLU A 84 -5.44 -10.06 1.94
CA GLU A 84 -4.86 -9.86 0.61
C GLU A 84 -5.85 -9.14 -0.31
N THR A 85 -5.33 -8.42 -1.29
CA THR A 85 -6.16 -7.74 -2.29
C THR A 85 -6.77 -8.72 -3.28
N LYS A 86 -8.05 -8.54 -3.61
CA LYS A 86 -8.75 -9.21 -4.71
C LYS A 86 -8.53 -8.45 -6.04
N GLU A 87 -9.06 -8.97 -7.14
CA GLU A 87 -9.04 -8.27 -8.44
C GLU A 87 -9.80 -6.94 -8.41
N GLU A 88 -10.89 -6.87 -7.63
CA GLU A 88 -11.61 -5.63 -7.38
C GLU A 88 -10.79 -4.67 -6.49
N ILE A 89 -10.96 -3.37 -6.69
CA ILE A 89 -10.32 -2.35 -5.84
C ILE A 89 -11.01 -2.34 -4.46
N PRO A 90 -10.26 -2.40 -3.34
CA PRO A 90 -10.87 -2.32 -2.01
C PRO A 90 -11.48 -0.95 -1.77
N LEU A 91 -12.59 -0.93 -1.04
CA LEU A 91 -13.30 0.29 -0.63
C LEU A 91 -12.49 1.10 0.39
N ALA A 92 -11.69 0.41 1.20
CA ALA A 92 -10.81 1.02 2.19
C ALA A 92 -9.62 0.13 2.50
N VAL A 93 -8.55 0.74 3.00
CA VAL A 93 -7.38 0.05 3.55
C VAL A 93 -7.24 0.42 5.03
N LYS A 94 -7.06 -0.59 5.87
CA LYS A 94 -6.65 -0.42 7.26
C LYS A 94 -5.17 -0.76 7.36
N LEU A 95 -4.42 0.09 8.01
CA LEU A 95 -3.02 -0.11 8.38
C LEU A 95 -2.92 -0.13 9.90
N LYS A 96 -2.49 -1.25 10.46
CA LYS A 96 -2.03 -1.37 11.84
C LYS A 96 -0.51 -1.32 11.86
N ILE A 97 0.08 -0.51 12.72
CA ILE A 97 1.52 -0.46 12.95
C ILE A 97 1.75 -0.61 14.44
N LYS A 98 2.67 -1.50 14.83
CA LYS A 98 3.15 -1.62 16.20
C LYS A 98 4.53 -1.01 16.32
N ILE A 99 4.67 0.01 17.17
CA ILE A 99 5.96 0.59 17.56
C ILE A 99 6.02 0.49 19.08
N ASP A 100 7.12 -0.08 19.59
CA ASP A 100 7.22 -0.46 21.00
C ASP A 100 6.03 -1.33 21.42
N ASP A 101 5.34 -1.00 22.51
CA ASP A 101 4.16 -1.74 22.98
C ASP A 101 2.84 -1.00 22.68
N LYS A 102 2.87 -0.12 21.66
CA LYS A 102 1.71 0.68 21.23
C LYS A 102 1.29 0.30 19.82
N ASP A 103 -0.02 0.10 19.67
CA ASP A 103 -0.66 -0.13 18.37
C ASP A 103 -1.23 1.19 17.82
N PHE A 104 -0.87 1.51 16.59
CA PHE A 104 -1.38 2.64 15.82
C PHE A 104 -2.23 2.15 14.67
N TYR A 105 -3.35 2.81 14.42
CA TYR A 105 -4.29 2.46 13.36
C TYR A 105 -4.51 3.64 12.42
N ARG A 106 -4.47 3.37 11.12
CA ARG A 106 -4.86 4.31 10.08
C ARG A 106 -5.84 3.65 9.13
N PHE A 107 -6.95 4.34 8.88
CA PHE A 107 -7.94 3.93 7.90
C PHE A 107 -7.90 4.92 6.74
N VAL A 108 -7.91 4.39 5.52
CA VAL A 108 -7.89 5.18 4.29
C VAL A 108 -9.01 4.68 3.39
N ASN A 109 -10.01 5.53 3.16
CA ASN A 109 -11.07 5.24 2.19
C ASN A 109 -10.51 5.46 0.79
N ILE A 110 -10.78 4.53 -0.12
CA ILE A 110 -10.40 4.65 -1.52
C ILE A 110 -11.57 5.32 -2.25
N PRO A 111 -11.37 6.49 -2.86
CA PRO A 111 -12.43 7.15 -3.61
C PRO A 111 -12.78 6.30 -4.83
N ILE A 112 -14.04 5.89 -4.92
CA ILE A 112 -14.59 5.17 -6.07
C ILE A 112 -15.19 6.23 -6.98
N SER A 113 -14.62 6.40 -8.17
CA SER A 113 -15.31 7.16 -9.22
C SER A 113 -16.35 6.23 -9.82
N ASN A 114 -17.63 6.53 -9.60
CA ASN A 114 -18.67 5.99 -10.46
C ASN A 114 -18.47 6.65 -11.83
N GLY A 115 -17.86 5.90 -12.75
CA GLY A 115 -17.76 6.31 -14.15
C GLY A 115 -19.12 6.38 -14.81
#